data_AF-A0A6H9V6J7-F1
#
_entry.id   AF-A0A6H9V6J7-F1
#
_cell.length_a   1.000
_cell.length_b   1.000
_cell.length_c   1.000
_cell.angle_alpha   90.00
_cell.angle_beta   90.00
_cell.angle_gamma   90.00
#
_symmetry.space_group_name_H-M   'P 1'
#
loop_
_entity.id
_entity.type
_entity.pdbx_description
1 polymer ?
#
loop_
_entity_poly.entity_id
_entity_poly.type
_entity_poly.pdbx_seq_one_letter_code
_entity_poly.pdbx_strand_id
1 'polypeptide(L)'
;MEIDEILAVKVQTENGETYTRPSVATLRELVNRIGRRGDRFLVVQRIPDVPDVFAQVWHKRRSDYQFEYRASREVFLCTVYATADPTADALVGWARQEEGWDAKTAWTPVGFDLPAQVPEPADEVREQVEARIRELLRCGYADRDTLNEAAEEYLVSGKERPVSPAQARQLVDRLWLERLAEMQTWQGTTDPERLTRAFEALTAQGITARENFTCCRNCGTAEIGGERADGDRGFVYFHSQCAEGAAVGSGLTLLYGAFDGSAETTAAVGHKVVAALTEAGLSAQWDGSPDTAITVTPLTWHKRLVG
;
A
#
# COMPACT_ATOMS: atom_id res chain seq x y z
N MET A 1 21.60 -5.77 -21.22
CA MET A 1 20.68 -4.86 -20.53
C MET A 1 20.57 -5.41 -19.12
N GLU A 2 21.32 -4.85 -18.18
CA GLU A 2 21.19 -5.25 -16.77
C GLU A 2 19.77 -4.90 -16.34
N ILE A 3 19.04 -5.90 -15.82
CA ILE A 3 17.76 -5.67 -15.18
C ILE A 3 18.11 -4.97 -13.87
N ASP A 4 17.80 -3.67 -13.79
CA ASP A 4 18.02 -2.91 -12.55
C ASP A 4 17.15 -3.52 -11.44
N GLU A 5 17.79 -3.84 -10.32
CA GLU A 5 17.17 -4.54 -9.21
C GLU A 5 16.06 -3.68 -8.59
N ILE A 6 14.90 -4.28 -8.33
CA ILE A 6 13.75 -3.63 -7.70
C ILE A 6 13.79 -3.83 -6.19
N LEU A 7 13.75 -2.73 -5.43
CA LEU A 7 13.84 -2.75 -3.97
C LEU A 7 12.46 -2.90 -3.33
N ALA A 8 12.36 -3.65 -2.23
CA ALA A 8 11.11 -3.78 -1.46
C ALA A 8 10.94 -2.62 -0.46
N VAL A 9 10.93 -1.38 -0.96
CA VAL A 9 10.78 -0.16 -0.15
C VAL A 9 9.83 0.86 -0.78
N LYS A 10 9.23 1.70 0.05
CA LYS A 10 8.47 2.89 -0.33
C LYS A 10 9.31 4.12 0.00
N VAL A 11 9.48 5.04 -0.95
CA VAL A 11 10.23 6.29 -0.76
C VAL A 11 9.26 7.45 -0.89
N GLN A 12 9.25 8.33 0.10
CA GLN A 12 8.56 9.61 0.07
C GLN A 12 9.59 10.73 0.12
N THR A 13 9.39 11.77 -0.68
CA THR A 13 10.36 12.88 -0.80
C THR A 13 9.70 14.20 -0.40
N GLU A 14 10.49 15.22 -0.04
CA GLU A 14 9.96 16.51 0.47
C GLU A 14 8.97 17.16 -0.51
N ASN A 15 9.14 16.97 -1.82
CA ASN A 15 8.27 17.56 -2.84
C ASN A 15 6.93 16.82 -3.03
N GLY A 16 6.65 15.79 -2.23
CA GLY A 16 5.41 15.02 -2.26
C GLY A 16 5.42 13.83 -3.22
N GLU A 17 6.51 13.55 -3.93
CA GLU A 17 6.61 12.37 -4.78
C GLU A 17 6.76 11.10 -3.94
N THR A 18 6.03 10.05 -4.34
CA THR A 18 6.09 8.72 -3.74
C THR A 18 6.52 7.69 -4.79
N TYR A 19 7.50 6.85 -4.42
CA TYR A 19 8.00 5.77 -5.25
C TYR A 19 7.80 4.43 -4.52
N THR A 20 7.02 3.54 -5.11
CA THR A 20 6.77 2.20 -4.59
C THR A 20 7.61 1.22 -5.37
N ARG A 21 8.46 0.48 -4.67
CA ARG A 21 9.42 -0.46 -5.27
C ARG A 21 10.33 0.17 -6.34
N PRO A 22 11.06 1.25 -6.02
CA PRO A 22 11.98 1.85 -6.96
C PRO A 22 13.13 0.89 -7.29
N SER A 23 13.74 1.11 -8.45
CA SER A 23 14.99 0.45 -8.79
C SER A 23 16.17 0.99 -7.97
N VAL A 24 17.29 0.27 -7.92
CA VAL A 24 18.51 0.76 -7.26
C VAL A 24 19.01 2.06 -7.89
N ALA A 25 19.01 2.17 -9.23
CA ALA A 25 19.40 3.42 -9.90
C ALA A 25 18.45 4.57 -9.51
N THR A 26 17.14 4.31 -9.49
CA THR A 26 16.14 5.31 -9.07
C THR A 26 16.42 5.81 -7.66
N LEU A 27 16.65 4.91 -6.68
CA LEU A 27 16.93 5.31 -5.30
C LEU A 27 18.20 6.16 -5.19
N ARG A 28 19.26 5.82 -5.94
CA ARG A 28 20.51 6.59 -6.00
C ARG A 28 20.30 7.98 -6.59
N GLU A 29 19.51 8.09 -7.65
CA GLU A 29 19.13 9.38 -8.25
C GLU A 29 18.36 10.25 -7.25
N LEU A 30 17.44 9.64 -6.48
CA LEU A 30 16.69 10.33 -5.42
C LEU A 30 17.60 10.88 -4.32
N VAL A 31 18.65 10.16 -3.92
CA VAL A 31 19.65 10.69 -2.95
C VAL A 31 20.48 11.82 -3.56
N ASN A 32 20.87 11.69 -4.83
CA ASN A 32 21.69 12.70 -5.52
C ASN A 32 20.97 14.03 -5.75
N ARG A 33 19.63 14.02 -5.88
CA ARG A 33 18.84 15.24 -6.06
C ARG A 33 18.58 16.00 -4.75
N ILE A 34 18.73 15.36 -3.59
CA ILE A 34 18.54 16.03 -2.29
C ILE A 34 19.46 17.26 -2.22
N GLY A 35 18.93 18.36 -1.69
CA GLY A 35 19.58 19.67 -1.63
C GLY A 35 19.13 20.65 -2.72
N ARG A 36 18.32 20.19 -3.69
CA ARG A 36 17.61 21.05 -4.64
C ARG A 36 16.50 21.84 -3.93
N ARG A 37 15.97 22.86 -4.61
CA ARG A 37 14.90 23.70 -4.04
C ARG A 37 13.63 22.86 -3.87
N GLY A 38 13.16 22.73 -2.63
CA GLY A 38 11.97 21.93 -2.31
C GLY A 38 12.20 20.43 -2.24
N ASP A 39 13.47 19.99 -2.20
CA ASP A 39 13.84 18.58 -2.16
C ASP A 39 15.06 18.39 -1.25
N ARG A 40 14.86 18.43 0.07
CA ARG A 40 15.90 18.41 1.10
C ARG A 40 15.88 17.16 1.97
N PHE A 41 14.86 16.33 1.84
CA PHE A 41 14.86 15.03 2.50
C PHE A 41 14.04 14.00 1.72
N LEU A 42 14.34 12.75 2.04
CA LEU A 42 13.49 11.61 1.73
C LEU A 42 13.36 10.72 2.95
N VAL A 43 12.24 10.00 3.03
CA VAL A 43 11.95 8.96 4.01
C VAL A 43 11.72 7.66 3.26
N VAL A 44 12.33 6.58 3.74
CA VAL A 44 12.25 5.25 3.16
C VAL A 44 11.67 4.29 4.19
N GLN A 45 10.58 3.62 3.82
CA GLN A 45 9.95 2.57 4.61
C GLN A 45 10.11 1.23 3.91
N ARG A 46 10.07 0.15 4.68
CA ARG A 46 10.00 -1.21 4.14
C ARG A 46 8.68 -1.40 3.39
N ILE A 47 8.66 -2.38 2.50
CA ILE A 47 7.41 -2.93 1.98
C ILE A 47 7.36 -4.43 2.30
N PRO A 48 6.35 -4.88 3.07
CA PRO A 48 5.38 -4.05 3.81
C PRO A 48 6.08 -3.15 4.85
N ASP A 49 5.49 -2.02 5.21
CA ASP A 49 6.07 -1.16 6.24
C ASP A 49 6.03 -1.88 7.60
N VAL A 50 7.00 -1.56 8.47
CA VAL A 50 7.12 -2.15 9.80
C VAL A 50 7.06 -1.01 10.81
N PRO A 51 6.23 -1.09 11.87
CA PRO A 51 6.14 -0.07 12.89
C PRO A 51 7.50 0.35 13.43
N ASP A 52 7.74 1.66 13.51
CA ASP A 52 8.97 2.25 14.02
C ASP A 52 10.25 1.86 13.25
N VAL A 53 10.14 1.36 12.01
CA VAL A 53 11.28 1.03 11.16
C VAL A 53 11.26 1.85 9.86
N PHE A 54 12.22 2.77 9.74
CA PHE A 54 12.41 3.58 8.54
C PHE A 54 13.85 4.09 8.45
N ALA A 55 14.25 4.54 7.27
CA ALA A 55 15.46 5.30 7.02
C ALA A 55 15.08 6.69 6.50
N GLN A 56 15.89 7.71 6.79
CA GLN A 56 15.70 9.04 6.21
C GLN A 56 17.04 9.69 5.92
N VAL A 57 17.08 10.42 4.83
CA VAL A 57 18.26 11.20 4.43
C VAL A 57 17.83 12.66 4.33
N TRP A 58 18.56 13.53 5.02
CA TRP A 58 18.40 14.97 4.93
C TRP A 58 19.70 15.59 4.42
N HIS A 59 19.58 16.53 3.49
CA HIS A 59 20.72 17.31 3.02
C HIS A 59 20.28 18.69 2.54
N LYS A 60 21.12 19.68 2.80
CA LYS A 60 21.00 21.03 2.25
C LYS A 60 22.26 21.32 1.42
N ARG A 61 22.10 21.98 0.28
CA ARG A 61 23.23 22.38 -0.57
C ARG A 61 24.38 22.99 0.24
N ARG A 62 25.59 22.42 0.10
CA ARG A 62 26.83 22.74 0.83
C ARG A 62 26.84 22.34 2.33
N SER A 63 26.00 21.40 2.75
CA SER A 63 26.13 20.66 4.01
C SER A 63 26.52 19.22 3.74
N ASP A 64 26.85 18.48 4.79
CA ASP A 64 26.91 17.03 4.72
C ASP A 64 25.50 16.43 4.57
N TYR A 65 25.44 15.15 4.21
CA TYR A 65 24.24 14.34 4.20
C TYR A 65 24.07 13.71 5.59
N GLN A 66 22.96 14.02 6.25
CA GLN A 66 22.56 13.36 7.49
C GLN A 66 21.72 12.15 7.14
N PHE A 67 22.22 10.95 7.45
CA PHE A 67 21.47 9.71 7.30
C PHE A 67 21.09 9.22 8.70
N GLU A 68 19.80 9.05 8.93
CA GLU A 68 19.24 8.44 10.12
C GLU A 68 18.45 7.18 9.77
N TYR A 69 18.47 6.18 10.64
CA TYR A 69 17.54 5.06 10.54
C TYR A 69 17.04 4.66 11.92
N ARG A 70 15.75 4.35 11.96
CA ARG A 70 15.08 3.79 13.12
C ARG A 70 14.99 2.28 12.92
N ALA A 71 15.58 1.53 13.83
CA ALA A 71 15.59 0.06 13.81
C ALA A 71 14.46 -0.52 14.67
N SER A 72 13.98 0.25 15.65
CA SER A 72 12.84 -0.11 16.48
C SER A 72 12.29 1.13 17.19
N ARG A 73 11.25 0.94 17.99
CA ARG A 73 10.72 1.99 18.88
C ARG A 73 11.78 2.60 19.80
N GLU A 74 12.82 1.85 20.16
CA GLU A 74 13.85 2.25 21.13
C GLU A 74 15.20 2.59 20.48
N VAL A 75 15.43 2.17 19.23
CA VAL A 75 16.72 2.33 18.55
C VAL A 75 16.56 3.28 17.36
N PHE A 76 17.11 4.49 17.52
CA PHE A 76 17.19 5.49 16.46
C PHE A 76 18.63 6.00 16.36
N LEU A 77 19.23 5.90 15.17
CA LEU A 77 20.65 6.13 14.96
C LEU A 77 20.85 7.12 13.81
N CYS A 78 21.87 7.98 13.93
CA CYS A 78 22.26 8.92 12.90
C CYS A 78 23.77 8.85 12.59
N THR A 79 24.10 9.29 11.39
CA THR A 79 25.48 9.48 10.92
C THR A 79 25.50 10.59 9.87
N VAL A 80 26.71 11.03 9.50
CA VAL A 80 26.91 12.05 8.46
C VAL A 80 27.89 11.55 7.40
N TYR A 81 27.55 11.82 6.14
CA TYR A 81 28.40 11.54 4.99
C TYR A 81 28.67 12.85 4.23
N ALA A 82 29.90 13.04 3.78
CA ALA A 82 30.29 14.25 3.06
C ALA A 82 29.69 14.34 1.63
N THR A 83 29.28 13.21 1.05
CA THR A 83 28.84 13.12 -0.36
C THR A 83 27.67 12.16 -0.54
N ALA A 84 26.98 12.27 -1.69
CA ALA A 84 25.79 11.50 -2.00
C ALA A 84 26.07 10.00 -2.17
N ASP A 85 27.16 9.63 -2.83
CA ASP A 85 27.47 8.23 -3.18
C ASP A 85 27.53 7.29 -1.96
N PRO A 86 28.34 7.55 -0.90
CA PRO A 86 28.35 6.68 0.28
C PRO A 86 27.03 6.72 1.06
N THR A 87 26.30 7.83 1.00
CA THR A 87 24.95 7.93 1.59
C THR A 87 23.98 7.00 0.86
N ALA A 88 24.02 7.00 -0.48
CA ALA A 88 23.18 6.17 -1.32
C ALA A 88 23.55 4.69 -1.19
N ASP A 89 24.84 4.35 -1.11
CA ASP A 89 25.30 2.98 -0.86
C ASP A 89 24.75 2.44 0.47
N ALA A 90 24.85 3.22 1.54
CA ALA A 90 24.34 2.82 2.85
C ALA A 90 22.80 2.70 2.85
N LEU A 91 22.09 3.62 2.18
CA LEU A 91 20.63 3.56 2.07
C LEU A 91 20.15 2.36 1.23
N VAL A 92 20.88 2.01 0.16
CA VAL A 92 20.61 0.81 -0.65
C VAL A 92 20.88 -0.45 0.16
N GLY A 93 21.99 -0.52 0.90
CA GLY A 93 22.30 -1.63 1.80
C GLY A 93 21.22 -1.80 2.88
N TRP A 94 20.76 -0.69 3.48
CA TRP A 94 19.58 -0.70 4.34
C TRP A 94 18.39 -1.26 3.56
N ALA A 95 18.00 -0.69 2.41
CA ALA A 95 16.82 -1.08 1.64
C ALA A 95 16.78 -2.56 1.25
N ARG A 96 17.94 -3.18 0.99
CA ARG A 96 18.08 -4.61 0.72
C ARG A 96 18.04 -5.51 1.95
N GLN A 97 18.19 -4.95 3.14
CA GLN A 97 18.42 -5.71 4.38
C GLN A 97 19.70 -6.55 4.29
N GLU A 98 20.75 -6.00 3.68
CA GLU A 98 22.05 -6.67 3.57
C GLU A 98 22.65 -6.91 4.96
N GLU A 99 23.17 -8.12 5.21
CA GLU A 99 23.87 -8.39 6.46
C GLU A 99 25.10 -7.49 6.61
N GLY A 100 25.19 -6.75 7.72
CA GLY A 100 26.32 -5.86 8.01
C GLY A 100 26.38 -4.57 7.18
N TRP A 101 25.29 -4.14 6.54
CA TRP A 101 25.23 -2.88 5.79
C TRP A 101 25.65 -1.64 6.62
N ASP A 102 25.44 -1.69 7.93
CA ASP A 102 25.73 -0.63 8.90
C ASP A 102 27.11 -0.76 9.58
N ALA A 103 27.80 -1.89 9.42
CA ALA A 103 28.99 -2.24 10.21
C ALA A 103 30.22 -1.36 9.93
N LYS A 104 30.29 -0.73 8.75
CA LYS A 104 31.43 0.13 8.34
C LYS A 104 31.25 1.59 8.73
N THR A 105 30.11 1.93 9.34
CA THR A 105 29.72 3.30 9.64
C THR A 105 29.68 3.51 11.15
N ALA A 106 30.20 4.65 11.59
CA ALA A 106 30.06 5.08 12.98
C ALA A 106 28.68 5.73 13.17
N TRP A 107 27.85 5.12 14.02
CA TRP A 107 26.49 5.58 14.31
C TRP A 107 26.41 6.20 15.70
N THR A 108 25.62 7.28 15.82
CA THR A 108 25.33 7.94 17.08
C THR A 108 23.85 7.79 17.41
N PRO A 109 23.46 7.45 18.65
CA PRO A 109 22.06 7.47 19.05
C PRO A 109 21.44 8.85 18.91
N VAL A 110 20.27 8.91 18.27
CA VAL A 110 19.42 10.10 18.27
C VAL A 110 18.64 10.12 19.58
N GLY A 111 18.70 11.22 20.31
CA GLY A 111 17.90 11.40 21.53
C GLY A 111 16.44 11.67 21.18
N PHE A 112 15.53 10.87 21.74
CA PHE A 112 14.09 11.08 21.65
C PHE A 112 13.40 10.54 22.91
N ASP A 113 12.24 11.12 23.24
CA ASP A 113 11.45 10.63 24.35
C ASP A 113 10.74 9.33 23.96
N LEU A 114 10.90 8.29 24.79
CA LEU A 114 10.11 7.07 24.64
C LEU A 114 8.63 7.42 24.88
N PRO A 115 7.69 6.95 24.04
CA PRO A 115 6.30 7.27 24.25
C PRO A 115 5.82 6.64 25.56
N ALA A 116 5.04 7.40 26.33
CA ALA A 116 4.46 6.94 27.59
C ALA A 116 3.74 5.60 27.42
N GLN A 117 3.69 4.82 28.51
CA GLN A 117 2.87 3.62 28.53
C GLN A 117 1.41 3.99 28.29
N VAL A 118 0.80 3.37 27.28
CA VAL A 118 -0.59 3.60 26.93
C VAL A 118 -1.40 2.48 27.57
N PRO A 119 -2.45 2.78 28.36
CA PRO A 119 -3.33 1.76 28.89
C PRO A 119 -4.16 1.13 27.76
N GLU A 120 -4.41 -0.17 27.85
CA GLU A 120 -5.33 -0.87 26.94
C GLU A 120 -6.75 -0.26 27.02
N PRO A 121 -7.50 -0.23 25.91
CA PRO A 121 -8.94 0.03 25.95
C PRO A 121 -9.67 -1.03 26.80
N ALA A 122 -10.90 -0.72 27.21
CA ALA A 122 -11.78 -1.71 27.84
C ALA A 122 -11.94 -2.94 26.91
N ASP A 123 -12.01 -4.14 27.48
CA ASP A 123 -11.98 -5.40 26.70
C ASP A 123 -13.05 -5.44 25.61
N GLU A 124 -14.28 -5.06 25.91
CA GLU A 124 -15.39 -5.01 24.94
C GLU A 124 -15.14 -4.01 23.79
N VAL A 125 -14.51 -2.87 24.08
CA VAL A 125 -14.11 -1.87 23.09
C VAL A 125 -12.98 -2.42 22.23
N ARG A 126 -11.96 -3.02 22.86
CA ARG A 126 -10.81 -3.61 22.19
C ARG A 126 -11.26 -4.71 21.22
N GLU A 127 -12.10 -5.65 21.65
CA GLU A 127 -12.57 -6.77 20.82
C GLU A 127 -13.31 -6.30 19.56
N GLN A 128 -14.21 -5.32 19.70
CA GLN A 128 -14.95 -4.75 18.57
C GLN A 128 -14.05 -4.03 17.57
N VAL A 129 -13.10 -3.23 18.07
CA VAL A 129 -12.16 -2.50 17.23
C VAL A 129 -11.19 -3.46 16.54
N GLU A 130 -10.67 -4.46 17.25
CA GLU A 130 -9.81 -5.48 16.65
C GLU A 130 -10.53 -6.25 15.54
N ALA A 131 -11.80 -6.62 15.73
CA ALA A 131 -12.57 -7.30 14.70
C ALA A 131 -12.64 -6.45 13.42
N ARG A 132 -12.95 -5.15 13.55
CA ARG A 132 -13.00 -4.23 12.42
C ARG A 132 -11.64 -4.07 11.74
N ILE A 133 -10.57 -3.86 12.50
CA ILE A 133 -9.23 -3.69 11.95
C ILE A 133 -8.76 -4.97 11.25
N ARG A 134 -9.07 -6.16 11.79
CA ARG A 134 -8.76 -7.44 11.13
C ARG A 134 -9.52 -7.62 9.80
N GLU A 135 -10.73 -7.09 9.66
CA GLU A 135 -11.44 -7.07 8.37
C GLU A 135 -10.71 -6.19 7.35
N LEU A 136 -10.37 -4.96 7.73
CA LEU A 136 -9.65 -4.02 6.86
C LEU A 136 -8.26 -4.53 6.46
N LEU A 137 -7.52 -5.14 7.40
CA LEU A 137 -6.24 -5.80 7.15
C LEU A 137 -6.36 -6.96 6.16
N ARG A 138 -7.45 -7.73 6.22
CA ARG A 138 -7.71 -8.80 5.26
C ARG A 138 -8.04 -8.25 3.88
N CYS A 139 -8.75 -7.12 3.78
CA CYS A 139 -8.96 -6.42 2.51
C CYS A 139 -7.62 -6.01 1.87
N GLY A 140 -6.68 -5.50 2.68
CA GLY A 140 -5.29 -5.29 2.28
C GLY A 140 -5.03 -4.06 1.40
N TYR A 141 -5.90 -3.04 1.52
CA TYR A 141 -5.78 -1.74 0.83
C TYR A 141 -5.58 -0.55 1.78
N ALA A 142 -5.83 -0.71 3.08
CA ALA A 142 -5.60 0.36 4.06
C ALA A 142 -4.13 0.39 4.50
N ASP A 143 -3.54 1.58 4.55
CA ASP A 143 -2.26 1.82 5.22
C ASP A 143 -2.46 1.95 6.73
N ARG A 144 -1.36 2.04 7.48
CA ARG A 144 -1.42 2.10 8.96
C ARG A 144 -2.12 3.37 9.47
N ASP A 145 -2.01 4.49 8.78
CA ASP A 145 -2.68 5.73 9.17
C ASP A 145 -4.19 5.61 9.00
N THR A 146 -4.65 5.08 7.87
CA THR A 146 -6.06 4.77 7.62
C THR A 146 -6.62 3.80 8.66
N LEU A 147 -5.83 2.79 9.07
CA LEU A 147 -6.24 1.85 10.10
C LEU A 147 -6.31 2.49 11.49
N ASN A 148 -5.40 3.41 11.81
CA ASN A 148 -5.44 4.18 13.05
C ASN A 148 -6.71 5.03 13.13
N GLU A 149 -6.98 5.80 12.06
CA GLU A 149 -8.21 6.59 11.95
C GLU A 149 -9.46 5.70 12.08
N ALA A 150 -9.50 4.56 11.38
CA ALA A 150 -10.59 3.60 11.50
C ALA A 150 -10.76 3.09 12.93
N ALA A 151 -9.67 2.79 13.65
CA ALA A 151 -9.73 2.32 15.03
C ALA A 151 -10.24 3.39 15.99
N GLU A 152 -9.85 4.65 15.79
CA GLU A 152 -10.32 5.79 16.58
C GLU A 152 -11.81 6.07 16.35
N GLU A 153 -12.25 6.01 15.10
CA GLU A 153 -13.58 6.46 14.70
C GLU A 153 -14.67 5.39 14.82
N TYR A 154 -14.31 4.10 14.84
CA TYR A 154 -15.26 3.00 14.72
C TYR A 154 -16.40 3.01 15.76
N LEU A 155 -16.08 3.34 17.01
CA LEU A 155 -17.04 3.35 18.13
C LEU A 155 -17.37 4.77 18.61
N VAL A 156 -17.08 5.79 17.81
CA VAL A 156 -17.39 7.17 18.18
C VAL A 156 -18.90 7.39 18.12
N SER A 157 -19.45 7.88 19.22
CA SER A 157 -20.87 8.24 19.33
C SER A 157 -21.01 9.62 19.97
N GLY A 158 -21.39 10.61 19.17
CA GLY A 158 -21.49 12.00 19.61
C GLY A 158 -20.14 12.55 20.12
N LYS A 159 -20.01 12.72 21.44
CA LYS A 159 -18.76 13.19 22.09
C LYS A 159 -17.92 12.05 22.68
N GLU A 160 -18.46 10.85 22.74
CA GLU A 160 -17.77 9.69 23.30
C GLU A 160 -16.74 9.17 22.30
N ARG A 161 -15.49 9.07 22.75
CA ARG A 161 -14.35 8.54 21.99
C ARG A 161 -13.68 7.44 22.81
N PRO A 162 -14.16 6.19 22.69
CA PRO A 162 -13.69 5.08 23.52
C PRO A 162 -12.23 4.68 23.29
N VAL A 163 -11.67 5.06 22.14
CA VAL A 163 -10.29 4.76 21.75
C VAL A 163 -9.54 6.08 21.52
N SER A 164 -8.43 6.26 22.23
CA SER A 164 -7.52 7.38 22.00
C SER A 164 -6.57 7.11 20.83
N PRO A 165 -5.98 8.14 20.19
CA PRO A 165 -5.01 7.95 19.11
C PRO A 165 -3.83 7.04 19.49
N ALA A 166 -3.35 7.16 20.73
CA ALA A 166 -2.24 6.34 21.21
C ALA A 166 -2.65 4.85 21.38
N GLN A 167 -3.90 4.58 21.76
CA GLN A 167 -4.44 3.22 21.85
C GLN A 167 -4.66 2.62 20.47
N ALA A 168 -5.24 3.39 19.54
CA ALA A 168 -5.42 2.99 18.15
C ALA A 168 -4.08 2.56 17.53
N ARG A 169 -3.05 3.40 17.66
CA ARG A 169 -1.69 3.08 17.17
C ARG A 169 -1.16 1.77 17.72
N GLN A 170 -1.25 1.53 19.03
CA GLN A 170 -0.73 0.29 19.63
C GLN A 170 -1.50 -0.95 19.16
N LEU A 171 -2.82 -0.84 19.07
CA LEU A 171 -3.68 -1.93 18.60
C LEU A 171 -3.39 -2.25 17.13
N VAL A 172 -3.33 -1.22 16.27
CA VAL A 172 -3.04 -1.37 14.84
C VAL A 172 -1.64 -1.90 14.61
N ASP A 173 -0.62 -1.39 15.31
CA ASP A 173 0.77 -1.87 15.18
C ASP A 173 0.88 -3.36 15.51
N ARG A 174 0.20 -3.81 16.56
CA ARG A 174 0.16 -5.24 16.93
C ARG A 174 -0.52 -6.08 15.83
N LEU A 175 -1.73 -5.70 15.43
CA LEU A 175 -2.49 -6.45 14.41
C LEU A 175 -1.79 -6.44 13.04
N TRP A 176 -1.11 -5.35 12.71
CA TRP A 176 -0.30 -5.23 11.51
C TRP A 176 0.84 -6.25 11.53
N LEU A 177 1.61 -6.31 12.62
CA LEU A 177 2.70 -7.29 12.79
C LEU A 177 2.20 -8.74 12.73
N GLU A 178 1.04 -9.04 13.31
CA GLU A 178 0.39 -10.35 13.18
C GLU A 178 0.11 -10.68 11.71
N ARG A 179 -0.42 -9.71 10.94
CA ARG A 179 -0.69 -9.87 9.50
C ARG A 179 0.60 -10.03 8.69
N LEU A 180 1.67 -9.30 9.05
CA LEU A 180 2.98 -9.48 8.41
C LEU A 180 3.54 -10.89 8.64
N ALA A 181 3.42 -11.42 9.86
CA ALA A 181 3.84 -12.79 10.17
C ALA A 181 3.02 -13.82 9.38
N GLU A 182 1.71 -13.62 9.25
CA GLU A 182 0.86 -14.46 8.39
C GLU A 182 1.32 -14.41 6.93
N MET A 183 1.58 -13.21 6.39
CA MET A 183 2.02 -12.99 5.00
C MET A 183 3.33 -13.72 4.66
N GLN A 184 4.24 -13.87 5.62
CA GLN A 184 5.50 -14.60 5.42
C GLN A 184 5.28 -16.08 5.12
N THR A 185 4.13 -16.63 5.49
CA THR A 185 3.78 -18.04 5.19
C THR A 185 3.27 -18.23 3.76
N TRP A 186 2.90 -17.15 3.07
CA TRP A 186 2.31 -17.23 1.73
C TRP A 186 3.38 -17.38 0.65
N GLN A 187 3.27 -18.44 -0.14
CA GLN A 187 4.24 -18.77 -1.19
C GLN A 187 3.71 -18.38 -2.57
N GLY A 188 4.62 -17.94 -3.44
CA GLY A 188 4.31 -17.64 -4.84
C GLY A 188 3.40 -16.42 -5.04
N THR A 189 2.89 -16.32 -6.27
CA THR A 189 1.96 -15.25 -6.67
C THR A 189 0.57 -15.52 -6.12
N THR A 190 -0.04 -14.54 -5.44
CA THR A 190 -1.39 -14.65 -4.88
C THR A 190 -2.45 -14.25 -5.91
N ASP A 191 -3.71 -14.64 -5.68
CA ASP A 191 -4.79 -14.28 -6.59
C ASP A 191 -5.01 -12.76 -6.70
N PRO A 192 -4.87 -11.95 -5.62
CA PRO A 192 -4.88 -10.49 -5.76
C PRO A 192 -3.75 -9.94 -6.63
N GLU A 193 -2.56 -10.54 -6.63
CA GLU A 193 -1.48 -10.11 -7.54
C GLU A 193 -1.78 -10.47 -9.01
N ARG A 194 -2.46 -11.59 -9.24
CA ARG A 194 -2.99 -11.94 -10.58
C ARG A 194 -4.07 -10.96 -11.03
N LEU A 195 -4.95 -10.58 -10.10
CA LEU A 195 -5.99 -9.58 -10.34
C LEU A 195 -5.38 -8.24 -10.74
N THR A 196 -4.36 -7.77 -10.01
CA THR A 196 -3.64 -6.54 -10.37
C THR A 196 -3.04 -6.60 -11.76
N ARG A 197 -2.40 -7.71 -12.13
CA ARG A 197 -1.89 -7.89 -13.51
C ARG A 197 -2.99 -7.83 -14.56
N ALA A 198 -4.17 -8.41 -14.29
CA ALA A 198 -5.31 -8.32 -15.19
C ALA A 198 -5.80 -6.87 -15.34
N PHE A 199 -5.87 -6.11 -14.24
CA PHE A 199 -6.29 -4.70 -14.25
C PHE A 199 -5.27 -3.80 -14.99
N GLU A 200 -3.98 -4.03 -14.79
CA GLU A 200 -2.91 -3.36 -15.53
C GLU A 200 -3.00 -3.66 -17.04
N ALA A 201 -3.23 -4.93 -17.42
CA ALA A 201 -3.40 -5.32 -18.80
C ALA A 201 -4.64 -4.70 -19.45
N LEU A 202 -5.75 -4.59 -18.72
CA LEU A 202 -6.97 -3.92 -19.19
C LEU A 202 -6.75 -2.41 -19.40
N THR A 203 -6.04 -1.77 -18.48
CA THR A 203 -5.63 -0.36 -18.61
C THR A 203 -4.81 -0.13 -19.87
N ALA A 204 -3.84 -0.99 -20.15
CA ALA A 204 -3.05 -0.93 -21.38
C ALA A 204 -3.87 -1.14 -22.67
N GLN A 205 -5.08 -1.69 -22.58
CA GLN A 205 -6.00 -1.96 -23.70
C GLN A 205 -7.14 -0.93 -23.83
N GLY A 206 -7.00 0.22 -23.17
CA GLY A 206 -7.97 1.32 -23.21
C GLY A 206 -9.24 1.05 -22.40
N ILE A 207 -9.12 0.35 -21.27
CA ILE A 207 -10.18 0.14 -20.29
C ILE A 207 -9.74 0.74 -18.96
N THR A 208 -10.47 1.72 -18.44
CA THR A 208 -10.19 2.31 -17.13
C THR A 208 -10.40 1.27 -16.02
N ALA A 209 -9.33 0.66 -15.51
CA ALA A 209 -9.40 -0.35 -14.46
C ALA A 209 -9.01 0.25 -13.09
N ARG A 210 -9.84 0.05 -12.06
CA ARG A 210 -9.57 0.55 -10.69
C ARG A 210 -9.88 -0.48 -9.62
N GLU A 211 -8.87 -0.85 -8.85
CA GLU A 211 -9.02 -1.70 -7.67
C GLU A 211 -9.45 -0.89 -6.45
N ASN A 212 -10.30 -1.47 -5.60
CA ASN A 212 -10.75 -0.89 -4.32
C ASN A 212 -11.18 0.58 -4.44
N PHE A 213 -11.93 0.89 -5.50
CA PHE A 213 -12.28 2.24 -5.88
C PHE A 213 -13.56 2.71 -5.18
N THR A 214 -13.43 3.75 -4.35
CA THR A 214 -14.51 4.31 -3.50
C THR A 214 -15.10 3.30 -2.50
N CYS A 215 -16.11 3.73 -1.74
CA CYS A 215 -16.70 2.91 -0.69
C CYS A 215 -17.78 1.92 -1.18
N CYS A 216 -18.51 2.24 -2.25
CA CYS A 216 -19.66 1.47 -2.68
C CYS A 216 -19.96 1.64 -4.18
N ARG A 217 -20.90 0.84 -4.70
CA ARG A 217 -21.35 0.90 -6.10
C ARG A 217 -21.75 2.32 -6.52
N ASN A 218 -22.58 3.00 -5.73
CA ASN A 218 -23.13 4.31 -6.11
C ASN A 218 -22.04 5.37 -6.26
N CYS A 219 -21.09 5.43 -5.33
CA CYS A 219 -19.93 6.33 -5.42
C CYS A 219 -19.06 5.97 -6.63
N GLY A 220 -18.75 4.68 -6.79
CA GLY A 220 -17.93 4.22 -7.91
C GLY A 220 -18.54 4.56 -9.27
N THR A 221 -19.84 4.36 -9.46
CA THR A 221 -20.53 4.73 -10.71
C THR A 221 -20.52 6.24 -10.95
N ALA A 222 -20.65 7.04 -9.89
CA ALA A 222 -20.62 8.50 -10.01
C ALA A 222 -19.23 9.04 -10.35
N GLU A 223 -18.16 8.39 -9.88
CA GLU A 223 -16.79 8.92 -9.93
C GLU A 223 -15.93 8.31 -11.05
N ILE A 224 -16.21 7.09 -11.52
CA ILE A 224 -15.35 6.37 -12.48
C ILE A 224 -15.18 7.10 -13.82
N GLY A 225 -16.14 7.96 -14.19
CA GLY A 225 -16.02 8.82 -15.37
C GLY A 225 -14.86 9.81 -15.30
N GLY A 226 -14.48 10.25 -14.09
CA GLY A 226 -13.34 11.15 -13.86
C GLY A 226 -11.97 10.46 -13.99
N GLU A 227 -11.94 9.13 -13.89
CA GLU A 227 -10.72 8.33 -13.99
C GLU A 227 -10.33 7.96 -15.43
N ARG A 228 -11.19 8.35 -16.39
CA ARG A 228 -11.08 8.00 -17.81
C ARG A 228 -9.88 8.67 -18.47
N ALA A 229 -9.00 7.89 -19.07
CA ALA A 229 -7.97 8.42 -19.96
C ALA A 229 -8.51 8.69 -21.37
N ASP A 230 -7.85 9.57 -22.12
CA ASP A 230 -8.20 9.86 -23.52
C ASP A 230 -8.16 8.58 -24.36
N GLY A 231 -9.28 8.24 -24.99
CA GLY A 231 -9.42 7.04 -25.82
C GLY A 231 -9.93 5.79 -25.09
N ASP A 232 -10.04 5.82 -23.76
CA ASP A 232 -10.67 4.72 -23.02
C ASP A 232 -12.14 4.58 -23.43
N ARG A 233 -12.56 3.34 -23.68
CA ARG A 233 -13.92 3.01 -24.19
C ARG A 233 -14.85 2.44 -23.12
N GLY A 234 -14.30 1.95 -22.03
CA GLY A 234 -15.06 1.42 -20.91
C GLY A 234 -14.22 1.34 -19.65
N PHE A 235 -14.82 0.82 -18.61
CA PHE A 235 -14.22 0.73 -17.29
C PHE A 235 -14.49 -0.64 -16.65
N VAL A 236 -13.66 -0.97 -15.67
CA VAL A 236 -13.91 -2.05 -14.70
C VAL A 236 -13.41 -1.62 -13.33
N TYR A 237 -14.17 -1.90 -12.28
CA TYR A 237 -13.74 -1.65 -10.91
C TYR A 237 -14.40 -2.61 -9.92
N PHE A 238 -13.84 -2.65 -8.72
CA PHE A 238 -14.55 -3.09 -7.53
C PHE A 238 -14.31 -2.06 -6.42
N HIS A 239 -15.26 -1.93 -5.50
CA HIS A 239 -15.20 -0.97 -4.40
C HIS A 239 -14.83 -1.67 -3.08
N SER A 240 -14.65 -0.90 -2.00
CA SER A 240 -14.20 -1.45 -0.70
C SER A 240 -15.09 -2.56 -0.14
N GLN A 241 -16.41 -2.42 -0.20
CA GLN A 241 -17.32 -3.49 0.23
C GLN A 241 -17.19 -4.79 -0.60
N CYS A 242 -16.76 -4.71 -1.88
CA CYS A 242 -16.46 -5.91 -2.66
C CYS A 242 -15.17 -6.58 -2.16
N ALA A 243 -14.16 -5.80 -1.78
CA ALA A 243 -12.94 -6.32 -1.16
C ALA A 243 -13.22 -6.96 0.21
N GLU A 244 -14.11 -6.37 1.01
CA GLU A 244 -14.59 -6.94 2.27
C GLU A 244 -15.28 -8.31 2.03
N GLY A 245 -16.17 -8.39 1.03
CA GLY A 245 -16.80 -9.64 0.62
C GLY A 245 -15.80 -10.71 0.17
N ALA A 246 -14.80 -10.33 -0.63
CA ALA A 246 -13.74 -11.24 -1.06
C ALA A 246 -12.87 -11.72 0.10
N ALA A 247 -12.55 -10.84 1.05
CA ALA A 247 -11.76 -11.13 2.24
C ALA A 247 -12.43 -12.15 3.18
N VAL A 248 -13.76 -12.27 3.15
CA VAL A 248 -14.52 -13.29 3.89
C VAL A 248 -14.95 -14.49 3.03
N GLY A 249 -14.46 -14.60 1.79
CA GLY A 249 -14.66 -15.76 0.92
C GLY A 249 -15.94 -15.75 0.09
N SER A 250 -16.59 -14.59 -0.09
CA SER A 250 -17.82 -14.47 -0.91
C SER A 250 -17.54 -14.33 -2.42
N GLY A 251 -16.27 -14.44 -2.83
CA GLY A 251 -15.81 -14.07 -4.17
C GLY A 251 -15.69 -12.55 -4.34
N LEU A 252 -15.17 -12.12 -5.48
CA LEU A 252 -15.01 -10.70 -5.80
C LEU A 252 -15.94 -10.29 -6.94
N THR A 253 -16.85 -9.37 -6.67
CA THR A 253 -17.73 -8.78 -7.68
C THR A 253 -17.04 -7.63 -8.39
N LEU A 254 -16.98 -7.68 -9.73
CA LEU A 254 -16.47 -6.63 -10.60
C LEU A 254 -17.63 -5.96 -11.34
N LEU A 255 -17.59 -4.62 -11.33
CA LEU A 255 -18.51 -3.74 -12.01
C LEU A 255 -17.83 -3.19 -13.25
N TYR A 256 -18.51 -3.19 -14.38
CA TYR A 256 -17.94 -2.76 -15.65
C TYR A 256 -19.01 -2.07 -16.49
N GLY A 257 -18.56 -1.35 -17.51
CA GLY A 257 -19.45 -0.56 -18.36
C GLY A 257 -18.71 0.11 -19.51
N ALA A 258 -19.47 0.58 -20.48
CA ALA A 258 -18.97 1.44 -21.54
C ALA A 258 -19.21 2.92 -21.24
N PHE A 259 -18.26 3.78 -21.61
CA PHE A 259 -18.44 5.23 -21.46
C PHE A 259 -19.41 5.83 -22.49
N ASP A 260 -19.68 5.12 -23.58
CA ASP A 260 -20.70 5.49 -24.58
C ASP A 260 -22.13 5.11 -24.16
N GLY A 261 -22.29 4.39 -23.03
CA GLY A 261 -23.56 3.93 -22.50
C GLY A 261 -24.22 2.80 -23.30
N SER A 262 -23.57 2.26 -24.33
CA SER A 262 -24.16 1.21 -25.15
C SER A 262 -24.04 -0.17 -24.50
N ALA A 263 -25.10 -0.97 -24.63
CA ALA A 263 -25.13 -2.35 -24.16
C ALA A 263 -24.12 -3.24 -24.92
N GLU A 264 -23.93 -2.98 -26.22
CA GLU A 264 -22.97 -3.71 -27.06
C GLU A 264 -21.52 -3.46 -26.63
N THR A 265 -21.11 -2.19 -26.46
CA THR A 265 -19.77 -1.88 -25.96
C THR A 265 -19.60 -2.39 -24.54
N THR A 266 -20.63 -2.33 -23.69
CA THR A 266 -20.57 -2.85 -22.32
C THR A 266 -20.31 -4.36 -22.33
N ALA A 267 -21.05 -5.14 -23.11
CA ALA A 267 -20.81 -6.58 -23.25
C ALA A 267 -19.40 -6.87 -23.80
N ALA A 268 -18.93 -6.09 -24.78
CA ALA A 268 -17.57 -6.21 -25.31
C ALA A 268 -16.49 -5.91 -24.25
N VAL A 269 -16.73 -4.96 -23.33
CA VAL A 269 -15.87 -4.71 -22.17
C VAL A 269 -15.89 -5.91 -21.22
N GLY A 270 -17.08 -6.45 -20.90
CA GLY A 270 -17.23 -7.63 -20.05
C GLY A 270 -16.45 -8.84 -20.57
N HIS A 271 -16.51 -9.12 -21.88
CA HIS A 271 -15.71 -10.17 -22.50
C HIS A 271 -14.20 -9.95 -22.35
N LYS A 272 -13.73 -8.70 -22.46
CA LYS A 272 -12.31 -8.38 -22.25
C LYS A 272 -11.88 -8.55 -20.80
N VAL A 273 -12.74 -8.19 -19.85
CA VAL A 273 -12.49 -8.41 -18.41
C VAL A 273 -12.34 -9.91 -18.13
N VAL A 274 -13.30 -10.73 -18.59
CA VAL A 274 -13.22 -12.19 -18.39
C VAL A 274 -11.99 -12.81 -19.07
N ALA A 275 -11.64 -12.35 -20.28
CA ALA A 275 -10.44 -12.81 -20.97
C ALA A 275 -9.16 -12.46 -20.19
N ALA A 276 -9.03 -11.23 -19.70
CA ALA A 276 -7.86 -10.80 -18.92
C ALA A 276 -7.74 -11.55 -17.58
N LEU A 277 -8.87 -11.81 -16.91
CA LEU A 277 -8.88 -12.63 -15.69
C LEU A 277 -8.42 -14.07 -15.99
N THR A 278 -8.91 -14.66 -17.08
CA THR A 278 -8.54 -16.03 -17.50
C THR A 278 -7.05 -16.11 -17.83
N GLU A 279 -6.51 -15.13 -18.56
CA GLU A 279 -5.09 -15.04 -18.90
C GLU A 279 -4.22 -14.89 -17.64
N ALA A 280 -4.69 -14.17 -16.63
CA ALA A 280 -4.04 -14.06 -15.33
C ALA A 280 -4.18 -15.33 -14.46
N GLY A 281 -4.92 -16.35 -14.91
CA GLY A 281 -5.14 -17.61 -14.21
C GLY A 281 -6.26 -17.55 -13.17
N LEU A 282 -7.21 -16.62 -13.30
CA LEU A 282 -8.38 -16.47 -12.43
C LEU A 282 -9.65 -16.95 -13.14
N SER A 283 -10.56 -17.54 -12.37
CA SER A 283 -11.87 -17.97 -12.84
C SER A 283 -12.91 -16.87 -12.63
N ALA A 284 -13.76 -16.63 -13.63
CA ALA A 284 -14.84 -15.65 -13.56
C ALA A 284 -16.17 -16.28 -13.97
N GLN A 285 -17.23 -15.94 -13.22
CA GLN A 285 -18.61 -16.28 -13.52
C GLN A 285 -19.32 -15.06 -14.08
N TRP A 286 -19.84 -15.19 -15.30
CA TRP A 286 -20.60 -14.15 -15.99
C TRP A 286 -21.43 -14.79 -17.10
N ASP A 287 -22.65 -14.30 -17.32
CA ASP A 287 -23.60 -14.85 -18.30
C ASP A 287 -23.56 -14.14 -19.67
N GLY A 288 -22.66 -13.16 -19.84
CA GLY A 288 -22.55 -12.38 -21.06
C GLY A 288 -23.45 -11.14 -21.10
N SER A 289 -24.33 -10.96 -20.12
CA SER A 289 -25.25 -9.83 -20.07
C SER A 289 -24.56 -8.55 -19.58
N PRO A 290 -24.74 -7.40 -20.26
CA PRO A 290 -24.23 -6.11 -19.79
C PRO A 290 -24.90 -5.63 -18.49
N ASP A 291 -26.03 -6.22 -18.11
CA ASP A 291 -26.78 -5.87 -16.89
C ASP A 291 -26.33 -6.66 -15.65
N THR A 292 -25.48 -7.68 -15.82
CA THR A 292 -24.98 -8.54 -14.74
C THR A 292 -23.53 -8.24 -14.44
N ALA A 293 -23.18 -8.27 -13.15
CA ALA A 293 -21.79 -8.13 -12.70
C ALA A 293 -21.00 -9.41 -12.96
N ILE A 294 -19.67 -9.28 -13.05
CA ILE A 294 -18.75 -10.41 -13.16
C ILE A 294 -18.32 -10.81 -11.74
N THR A 295 -18.37 -12.10 -11.40
CA THR A 295 -17.92 -12.60 -10.09
C THR A 295 -16.67 -13.46 -10.26
N VAL A 296 -15.56 -13.06 -9.64
CA VAL A 296 -14.32 -13.86 -9.58
C VAL A 296 -14.43 -14.88 -8.47
N THR A 297 -14.49 -16.16 -8.84
CA THR A 297 -14.62 -17.28 -7.90
C THR A 297 -14.28 -18.62 -8.60
N PRO A 298 -13.66 -19.60 -7.89
CA PRO A 298 -13.11 -19.49 -6.54
C PRO A 298 -11.94 -18.51 -6.48
N LEU A 299 -11.72 -17.90 -5.31
CA LEU A 299 -10.70 -16.88 -5.09
C LEU A 299 -10.06 -17.05 -3.71
N THR A 300 -8.73 -17.17 -3.67
CA THR A 300 -7.97 -17.18 -2.41
C THR A 300 -7.46 -15.77 -2.11
N TRP A 301 -8.16 -15.08 -1.22
CA TRP A 301 -7.86 -13.67 -0.92
C TRP A 301 -6.66 -13.49 0.02
N HIS A 302 -5.45 -13.55 -0.54
CA HIS A 302 -4.19 -13.28 0.13
C HIS A 302 -3.57 -11.96 -0.39
N LYS A 303 -4.25 -10.84 -0.13
CA LYS A 303 -3.76 -9.51 -0.52
C LYS A 303 -2.59 -9.12 0.37
N ARG A 304 -1.39 -8.97 -0.23
CA ARG A 304 -0.21 -8.49 0.47
C ARG A 304 -0.34 -7.00 0.75
N LEU A 305 0.03 -6.62 1.97
CA LEU A 305 0.17 -5.23 2.39
C LEU A 305 1.36 -4.60 1.67
N VAL A 306 1.24 -3.31 1.35
CA VAL A 306 2.34 -2.51 0.77
C VAL A 306 2.86 -1.50 1.80
N GLY A 307 1.97 -1.03 2.69
CA GLY A 307 2.24 0.01 3.66
C GLY A 307 1.90 1.40 3.14
#